data_AF-A0A922Z3V8-F1
#
_entry.id   AF-A0A922Z3V8-F1
#
_cell.length_a   1.000
_cell.length_b   1.000
_cell.length_c   1.000
_cell.angle_alpha   90.00
_cell.angle_beta   90.00
_cell.angle_gamma   90.00
#
_symmetry.space_group_name_H-M   'P 1'
#
loop_
_entity.id
_entity.type
_entity.pdbx_description
1 polymer ?
#
loop_
_entity_poly.entity_id
_entity_poly.type
_entity_poly.pdbx_seq_one_letter_code
_entity_poly.pdbx_strand_id
1 'polypeptide(L)'
;VEAPARDLVGKFGYLGEWDVTATLSEERAGRSGAASLSGPLLMKHNAVCGPGETPEKSGQIRLTLRGERYSAEMTLAGASCRFSGTLSQERHSFVACGGEQPIPLRLWFRDAGSRAP
;
A
#
# COMPACT_ATOMS: atom_id res chain seq x y z
N VAL A 1 -6.98 -15.46 -19.40
CA VAL A 1 -6.11 -15.80 -18.27
C VAL A 1 -6.04 -14.58 -17.39
N GLU A 2 -6.60 -14.66 -16.18
CA GLU A 2 -6.49 -13.60 -15.18
C GLU A 2 -5.10 -13.70 -14.54
N ALA A 3 -4.37 -12.59 -14.40
CA ALA A 3 -3.07 -12.61 -13.77
C ALA A 3 -3.21 -12.95 -12.28
N PRO A 4 -2.26 -13.70 -11.68
CA PRO A 4 -2.34 -14.05 -10.28
C PRO A 4 -2.29 -12.80 -9.39
N ALA A 5 -3.15 -12.76 -8.38
CA ALA A 5 -3.15 -11.69 -7.40
C ALA A 5 -1.80 -11.63 -6.65
N ARG A 6 -1.36 -10.41 -6.31
CA ARG A 6 -0.08 -10.13 -5.67
C ARG A 6 -0.30 -9.51 -4.29
N ASP A 7 0.41 -10.03 -3.30
CA ASP A 7 0.38 -9.48 -1.95
C ASP A 7 1.35 -8.30 -1.84
N LEU A 8 0.80 -7.11 -1.63
CA LEU A 8 1.54 -5.92 -1.26
C LEU A 8 1.54 -5.79 0.26
N VAL A 9 2.70 -5.49 0.82
CA VAL A 9 2.90 -5.27 2.25
C VAL A 9 3.70 -3.99 2.48
N GLY A 10 3.63 -3.47 3.70
CA GLY A 10 4.27 -2.20 4.00
C GLY A 10 4.33 -1.84 5.46
N LYS A 11 5.01 -0.71 5.71
CA LYS A 11 5.00 0.01 6.99
C LYS A 11 4.66 1.47 6.72
N PHE A 12 3.74 2.03 7.50
CA PHE A 12 3.36 3.43 7.43
C PHE A 12 3.52 4.08 8.81
N GLY A 13 3.86 5.37 8.81
CA GLY A 13 4.09 6.14 10.02
C GLY A 13 5.56 6.39 10.32
N TYR A 14 5.83 7.37 11.19
CA TYR A 14 7.20 7.82 11.49
C TYR A 14 8.04 6.75 12.16
N LEU A 15 7.41 5.86 12.92
CA LEU A 15 8.06 4.73 13.58
C LEU A 15 7.70 3.40 12.89
N GLY A 16 6.99 3.45 11.76
CA GLY A 16 6.42 2.26 11.13
C GLY A 16 5.35 1.60 12.00
N GLU A 17 4.59 2.41 12.73
CA GLU A 17 3.58 1.99 13.70
C GLU A 17 2.33 1.35 13.07
N TRP A 18 2.19 1.43 11.74
CA TRP A 18 1.13 0.75 11.00
C TRP A 18 1.70 -0.30 10.05
N ASP A 19 1.20 -1.53 10.17
CA ASP A 19 1.34 -2.57 9.16
C ASP A 19 0.38 -2.30 8.01
N VAL A 20 0.88 -2.38 6.77
CA VAL A 20 0.09 -2.24 5.56
C VAL A 20 -0.01 -3.59 4.87
N THR A 21 -1.21 -3.99 4.47
CA THR A 21 -1.45 -5.19 3.66
C THR A 21 -2.47 -4.91 2.57
N ALA A 22 -2.26 -5.47 1.39
CA ALA A 22 -3.24 -5.47 0.31
C ALA A 22 -3.03 -6.67 -0.62
N THR A 23 -4.11 -7.22 -1.16
CA THR A 23 -4.05 -8.24 -2.21
C THR A 23 -4.55 -7.61 -3.49
N LEU A 24 -3.66 -7.51 -4.49
CA LEU A 24 -3.89 -6.71 -5.70
C LEU A 24 -4.01 -7.59 -6.93
N SER A 25 -5.01 -7.30 -7.76
CA SER A 25 -5.20 -7.93 -9.06
C SER A 25 -4.78 -6.97 -10.17
N GLU A 26 -4.27 -7.51 -11.28
CA GLU A 26 -4.02 -6.70 -12.47
C GLU A 26 -5.32 -6.15 -13.04
N GLU A 27 -5.33 -4.85 -13.26
CA GLU A 27 -6.35 -4.22 -14.08
C GLU A 27 -5.95 -4.41 -15.54
N ARG A 28 -6.93 -4.71 -16.41
CA ARG A 28 -6.70 -4.99 -17.84
C ARG A 28 -5.57 -4.13 -18.41
N ALA A 29 -4.47 -4.78 -18.80
CA ALA A 29 -3.27 -4.13 -19.29
C ALA A 29 -3.60 -3.16 -20.44
N GLY A 30 -3.45 -1.86 -20.18
CA GLY A 30 -3.43 -0.86 -21.23
C GLY A 30 -2.19 -1.06 -22.12
N ARG A 31 -2.24 -0.60 -23.37
CA ARG A 31 -1.18 -0.80 -24.39
C ARG A 31 0.22 -0.26 -24.03
N SER A 32 0.34 0.48 -22.92
CA SER A 32 1.61 0.91 -22.34
C SER A 32 2.09 -0.14 -21.37
N GLY A 33 3.30 -0.69 -21.52
CA GLY A 33 3.89 -1.75 -20.67
C GLY A 33 4.10 -1.42 -19.17
N ALA A 34 3.27 -0.56 -18.58
CA ALA A 34 3.12 -0.33 -17.16
C ALA A 34 1.97 -1.21 -16.62
N ALA A 35 2.24 -1.99 -15.59
CA ALA A 35 1.21 -2.81 -14.94
C ALA A 35 0.36 -1.93 -14.00
N SER A 36 -0.96 -1.96 -14.16
CA SER A 36 -1.89 -1.34 -13.19
C SER A 36 -2.44 -2.44 -12.29
N LEU A 37 -2.35 -2.25 -10.98
CA LEU A 37 -2.77 -3.19 -9.95
C LEU A 37 -3.73 -2.48 -9.01
N SER A 38 -4.80 -3.15 -8.57
CA SER A 38 -5.70 -2.58 -7.57
C SER A 38 -6.28 -3.63 -6.64
N GLY A 39 -6.67 -3.20 -5.44
CA GLY A 39 -7.31 -4.08 -4.47
C GLY A 39 -7.56 -3.42 -3.11
N PRO A 40 -8.23 -4.15 -2.21
CA PRO A 40 -8.48 -3.70 -0.85
C PRO A 40 -7.18 -3.54 -0.07
N LEU A 41 -7.12 -2.45 0.70
CA LEU A 41 -6.02 -2.09 1.58
C LEU A 41 -6.49 -2.20 3.03
N LEU A 42 -5.66 -2.79 3.88
CA LEU A 42 -5.81 -2.78 5.33
C LEU A 42 -4.55 -2.19 5.97
N MET A 43 -4.76 -1.31 6.94
CA MET A 43 -3.72 -0.82 7.83
C MET A 43 -4.04 -1.21 9.26
N LYS A 44 -3.11 -1.88 9.93
CA LYS A 44 -3.27 -2.31 11.31
C LYS A 44 -2.21 -1.65 12.18
N HIS A 45 -2.63 -1.03 13.28
CA HIS A 45 -1.69 -0.48 14.25
C HIS A 45 -0.93 -1.61 14.95
N ASN A 46 0.37 -1.46 15.13
CA ASN A 46 1.24 -2.50 15.68
C ASN A 46 1.32 -2.50 17.22
N ALA A 47 0.64 -1.55 17.88
CA ALA A 47 0.53 -1.49 19.33
C ALA A 47 -0.91 -1.66 19.82
N VAL A 48 -1.05 -1.95 21.11
CA VAL A 48 -2.36 -2.00 21.79
C VAL A 48 -2.96 -0.59 21.79
N CYS A 49 -4.11 -0.45 21.16
CA CYS A 49 -4.85 0.80 21.11
C CYS A 49 -5.73 0.94 22.35
N GLY A 50 -5.87 2.15 22.87
CA GLY A 50 -6.72 2.46 24.02
C GLY A 50 -8.22 2.40 23.70
N PRO A 51 -9.10 2.48 24.71
CA PRO A 51 -10.54 2.56 24.50
C PRO A 51 -10.92 3.73 23.57
N GLY A 52 -11.64 3.44 22.49
CA GLY A 52 -12.11 4.44 21.52
C GLY A 52 -11.12 4.76 20.38
N GLU A 53 -9.91 4.21 20.41
CA GLU A 53 -8.97 4.32 19.29
C GLU A 53 -9.30 3.33 18.16
N THR A 54 -8.84 3.63 16.95
CA THR A 54 -9.08 2.81 15.75
C THR A 54 -7.90 1.88 15.49
N PRO A 55 -7.98 0.58 15.82
CA PRO A 55 -6.85 -0.34 15.64
C PRO A 55 -6.58 -0.71 14.19
N GLU A 56 -7.59 -0.58 13.32
CA GLU A 56 -7.53 -0.95 11.92
C GLU A 56 -8.22 0.09 11.03
N LYS A 57 -7.61 0.39 9.89
CA LYS A 57 -8.16 1.28 8.86
C LYS A 57 -8.23 0.51 7.54
N SER A 58 -9.42 0.45 6.97
CA SER A 58 -9.66 -0.20 5.68
C SER A 58 -9.77 0.82 4.55
N GLY A 59 -9.48 0.38 3.34
CA GLY A 59 -9.40 1.24 2.17
C GLY A 59 -9.25 0.49 0.86
N GLN A 60 -8.86 1.23 -0.17
CA GLN A 60 -8.50 0.71 -1.49
C GLN A 60 -7.17 1.32 -1.91
N ILE A 61 -6.38 0.58 -2.67
CA ILE A 61 -5.19 1.10 -3.31
C ILE A 61 -5.18 0.73 -4.79
N ARG A 62 -4.71 1.66 -5.61
CA ARG A 62 -4.41 1.49 -7.03
C ARG A 62 -2.97 1.91 -7.27
N LEU A 63 -2.21 1.05 -7.92
CA LEU A 63 -0.79 1.24 -8.23
C LEU A 63 -0.59 1.13 -9.73
N THR A 64 0.17 2.06 -10.31
CA THR A 64 0.73 1.90 -11.65
C THR A 64 2.24 1.71 -11.52
N LEU A 65 2.73 0.55 -11.97
CA LEU A 65 4.13 0.14 -11.85
C LEU A 65 4.92 0.41 -13.14
N ARG A 66 6.16 0.86 -12.97
CA ARG A 66 7.18 0.93 -14.02
C ARG A 66 8.50 0.41 -13.45
N GLY A 67 8.70 -0.91 -13.53
CA GLY A 67 9.74 -1.60 -12.76
C GLY A 67 9.42 -1.54 -11.26
N GLU A 68 10.38 -1.11 -10.45
CA GLU A 68 10.18 -0.91 -9.00
C GLU A 68 9.51 0.44 -8.65
N ARG A 69 9.48 1.38 -9.60
CA ARG A 69 8.85 2.69 -9.38
C ARG A 69 7.34 2.57 -9.51
N TYR A 70 6.62 3.35 -8.71
CA TYR A 70 5.16 3.37 -8.75
C TYR A 70 4.58 4.77 -8.57
N SER A 71 3.40 4.97 -9.16
CA SER A 71 2.43 6.01 -8.78
C SER A 71 1.22 5.35 -8.15
N ALA A 72 0.69 5.92 -7.07
CA ALA A 72 -0.39 5.35 -6.29
C ALA A 72 -1.52 6.36 -6.03
N GLU A 73 -2.73 5.84 -6.00
CA GLU A 73 -3.89 6.48 -5.37
C GLU A 73 -4.45 5.49 -4.35
N MET A 74 -4.69 5.96 -3.12
CA MET A 74 -5.32 5.15 -2.08
C MET A 74 -6.39 5.92 -1.35
N THR A 75 -7.37 5.20 -0.82
CA THR A 75 -8.30 5.72 0.16
C THR A 75 -8.01 5.12 1.52
N LEU A 76 -7.99 5.94 2.57
CA LEU A 76 -7.81 5.47 3.95
C LEU A 76 -8.79 6.22 4.85
N ALA A 77 -9.66 5.49 5.55
CA ALA A 77 -10.67 6.08 6.43
C ALA A 77 -11.47 7.23 5.77
N GLY A 78 -11.74 7.12 4.47
CA GLY A 78 -12.47 8.12 3.67
C GLY A 78 -11.62 9.25 3.07
N ALA A 79 -10.36 9.41 3.45
CA ALA A 79 -9.45 10.37 2.83
C ALA A 79 -8.77 9.78 1.58
N SER A 80 -8.68 10.57 0.50
CA SER A 80 -7.92 10.19 -0.71
C SER A 80 -6.50 10.72 -0.65
N CYS A 81 -5.54 9.89 -1.03
CA CYS A 81 -4.11 10.19 -1.01
C CYS A 81 -3.49 9.82 -2.36
N ARG A 82 -2.64 10.70 -2.88
CA ARG A 82 -1.87 10.47 -4.11
C ARG A 82 -0.39 10.61 -3.82
N PHE A 83 0.39 9.64 -4.23
CA PHE A 83 1.83 9.59 -3.95
C PHE A 83 2.57 8.74 -4.97
N SER A 84 3.89 8.83 -4.95
CA SER A 84 4.76 8.01 -5.78
C SER A 84 5.99 7.58 -5.00
N GLY A 85 6.61 6.50 -5.44
CA GLY A 85 7.77 5.97 -4.74
C GLY A 85 8.47 4.84 -5.48
N THR A 86 9.27 4.11 -4.72
CA THR A 86 9.97 2.91 -5.17
C THR A 86 9.65 1.79 -4.19
N LEU A 87 9.30 0.62 -4.70
CA LEU A 87 9.09 -0.58 -3.89
C LEU A 87 10.39 -0.94 -3.17
N SER A 88 10.37 -0.99 -1.84
CA SER A 88 11.53 -1.26 -0.99
C SER A 88 11.11 -1.49 0.45
N GLN A 89 11.80 -2.40 1.13
CA GLN A 89 11.68 -2.58 2.59
C GLN A 89 12.42 -1.48 3.37
N GLU A 90 13.39 -0.80 2.75
CA GLU A 90 14.30 0.14 3.41
C GLU A 90 14.00 1.60 3.05
N ARG A 91 13.65 1.87 1.79
CA ARG A 91 13.48 3.23 1.29
C ARG A 91 12.07 3.76 1.55
N HIS A 92 12.00 4.89 2.25
CA HIS A 92 10.76 5.62 2.46
C HIS A 92 10.31 6.33 1.18
N SER A 93 9.03 6.16 0.87
CA SER A 93 8.20 7.10 0.12
C SER A 93 7.43 7.96 1.12
N PHE A 94 6.79 9.02 0.67
CA PHE A 94 6.01 9.90 1.56
C PHE A 94 4.61 10.12 1.01
N VAL A 95 3.63 10.03 1.91
CA VAL A 95 2.21 10.13 1.58
C VAL A 95 1.63 11.36 2.25
N ALA A 96 0.99 12.23 1.47
CA ALA A 96 0.13 13.28 1.98
C ALA A 96 -1.32 12.97 1.59
N CYS A 97 -2.21 12.94 2.58
CA CYS A 97 -3.65 12.78 2.39
C CYS A 97 -4.30 14.14 2.71
N GLY A 98 -5.16 14.66 1.83
CA GLY A 98 -5.92 15.89 2.12
C GLY A 98 -5.11 17.16 2.46
N GLY A 99 -3.82 17.23 2.10
CA GLY A 99 -2.95 18.39 2.38
C GLY A 99 -2.23 18.34 3.74
N GLU A 100 -2.31 17.22 4.46
CA GLU A 100 -1.54 16.99 5.69
C GLU A 100 -0.02 16.88 5.43
N GLN A 101 0.76 16.95 6.51
CA GLN A 101 2.21 16.72 6.45
C GLN A 101 2.51 15.32 5.86
N PRO A 102 3.51 15.18 4.98
CA PRO A 102 3.83 13.89 4.39
C PRO A 102 4.31 12.88 5.44
N ILE A 103 3.68 11.71 5.51
CA ILE A 103 4.01 10.63 6.44
C ILE A 103 4.84 9.55 5.72
N PRO A 104 5.89 9.01 6.34
CA PRO A 104 6.70 7.94 5.75
C PRO A 104 5.88 6.68 5.44
N LEU A 105 6.17 6.08 4.29
CA LEU A 105 5.60 4.83 3.83
C LEU A 105 6.67 3.96 3.16
N ARG A 106 6.69 2.67 3.46
CA ARG A 106 7.47 1.66 2.74
C ARG A 106 6.52 0.61 2.22
N LEU A 107 6.67 0.22 0.97
CA LEU A 107 5.85 -0.78 0.30
C LEU A 107 6.75 -1.77 -0.44
N TRP A 108 6.42 -3.05 -0.38
CA TRP A 108 7.06 -4.09 -1.16
C TRP A 108 6.06 -5.22 -1.45
N PHE A 109 6.32 -6.00 -2.50
CA PHE A 109 5.56 -7.21 -2.72
C PHE A 109 6.14 -8.33 -1.86
N ARG A 110 5.28 -9.12 -1.23
CA ARG A 110 5.69 -10.35 -0.56
C ARG A 110 6.06 -11.39 -1.62
N ASP A 111 7.18 -12.08 -1.42
CA ASP A 111 7.57 -13.17 -2.31
C ASP A 111 6.52 -14.28 -2.24
N ALA A 112 6.13 -14.82 -3.39
CA ALA A 112 5.10 -15.86 -3.52
C ALA A 112 5.41 -17.17 -2.75
N GLY A 113 6.62 -17.32 -2.20
CA GLY A 113 7.04 -18.46 -1.37
C GLY A 113 7.05 -18.20 0.14
N SER A 114 6.74 -16.99 0.61
CA SER A 114 6.81 -16.60 2.03
C SER A 114 5.43 -16.50 2.67
N ARG A 115 4.57 -17.50 2.45
CA ARG A 115 3.41 -17.69 3.31
C ARG A 115 3.92 -18.31 4.61
N ALA A 116 4.12 -17.48 5.64
CA ALA A 116 4.41 -17.99 6.98
C ALA A 116 3.31 -18.98 7.39
N PRO A 117 3.67 -20.08 8.09
CA PRO A 117 2.71 -21.08 8.56
C PRO A 117 1.65 -20.49 9.49
#